data_AF-A0A359EGJ4-F1
#
_entry.id   AF-A0A359EGJ4-F1
#
_cell.length_a   1.000
_cell.length_b   1.000
_cell.length_c   1.000
_cell.angle_alpha   90.00
_cell.angle_beta   90.00
_cell.angle_gamma   90.00
#
_symmetry.space_group_name_H-M   'P 1'
#
loop_
_entity.id
_entity.type
_entity.pdbx_description
1 polymer ?
#
loop_
_entity_poly.entity_id
_entity_poly.type
_entity_poly.pdbx_seq_one_letter_code
_entity_poly.pdbx_strand_id
1 'polypeptide(L)'
;MKVLASAGREDIAMVYVAELEAGKFIEFVEAVQPPKPRDEKWVLMISTLYGCPVGCAMCDAGGYYHGKVSKDDLFAQIEHMVLRHFPDRAIPCQQFKIQFARMGEPAFNPAVLEVL
;
A
#
# COMPACT_ATOMS: atom_id res chain seq x y z
N MET A 1 -7.74 10.54 -0.40
CA MET A 1 -8.03 9.11 -0.14
C MET A 1 -9.26 8.89 0.75
N LYS A 2 -10.14 7.97 0.35
CA LYS A 2 -11.28 7.46 1.14
C LYS A 2 -11.24 5.94 1.17
N VAL A 3 -11.09 5.33 2.35
CA VAL A 3 -11.17 3.87 2.51
C VAL A 3 -12.64 3.45 2.41
N LEU A 4 -12.91 2.48 1.53
CA LEU A 4 -14.26 1.98 1.24
C LEU A 4 -14.55 0.66 1.95
N ALA A 5 -13.52 -0.18 2.09
CA ALA A 5 -13.61 -1.47 2.75
C ALA A 5 -12.25 -1.89 3.31
N SER A 6 -12.29 -2.77 4.30
CA SER A 6 -11.12 -3.47 4.80
C SER A 6 -11.47 -4.92 5.14
N ALA A 7 -10.49 -5.80 5.04
CA ALA A 7 -10.64 -7.22 5.39
C ALA A 7 -9.30 -7.79 5.86
N GLY A 8 -9.34 -8.85 6.68
CA GLY A 8 -8.15 -9.57 7.10
C GLY A 8 -8.12 -9.88 8.59
N ARG A 9 -6.90 -10.06 9.10
CA ARG A 9 -6.59 -10.37 10.49
C ARG A 9 -5.42 -9.50 10.97
N GLU A 10 -5.62 -8.78 12.07
CA GLU A 10 -4.62 -7.86 12.64
C GLU A 10 -3.28 -8.52 13.02
N ASP A 11 -3.31 -9.81 13.32
CA ASP A 11 -2.15 -10.62 13.69
C ASP A 11 -1.43 -11.26 12.49
N ILE A 12 -1.93 -11.03 11.27
CA ILE A 12 -1.35 -11.54 10.02
C ILE A 12 -1.23 -10.41 9.00
N ALA A 13 -2.36 -9.96 8.46
CA ALA A 13 -2.41 -8.90 7.44
C ALA A 13 -3.82 -8.30 7.34
N MET A 14 -3.87 -7.01 7.05
CA MET A 14 -5.09 -6.28 6.72
C MET A 14 -4.97 -5.70 5.31
N VAL A 15 -5.96 -5.94 4.46
CA VAL A 15 -6.11 -5.29 3.15
C VAL A 15 -7.14 -4.18 3.24
N TYR A 16 -6.87 -3.09 2.53
CA TYR A 16 -7.73 -1.93 2.41
C TYR A 16 -8.03 -1.66 0.95
N VAL A 17 -9.29 -1.38 0.64
CA VAL A 17 -9.73 -0.87 -0.66
C VAL A 17 -10.05 0.61 -0.49
N ALA A 18 -9.44 1.46 -1.30
CA ALA A 18 -9.64 2.91 -1.22
C ALA A 18 -9.82 3.56 -2.58
N GLU A 19 -10.59 4.65 -2.57
CA GLU A 19 -10.71 5.60 -3.68
C GLU A 19 -9.77 6.78 -3.43
N LEU A 20 -8.85 7.03 -4.35
CA LEU A 20 -7.89 8.14 -4.24
C LEU A 20 -8.40 9.37 -5.00
N GLU A 21 -8.89 9.14 -6.21
CA GLU A 21 -9.55 10.11 -7.10
C GLU A 21 -10.89 9.51 -7.57
N ALA A 22 -11.81 10.35 -8.04
CA ALA A 22 -13.13 9.90 -8.48
C ALA A 22 -13.06 8.74 -9.49
N GLY A 23 -13.58 7.58 -9.11
CA GLY A 23 -13.58 6.36 -9.92
C GLY A 23 -12.24 5.63 -10.03
N LYS A 24 -11.21 6.06 -9.30
CA LYS A 24 -9.89 5.41 -9.28
C LYS A 24 -9.63 4.74 -7.94
N PHE A 25 -9.66 3.42 -7.97
CA PHE A 25 -9.53 2.57 -6.80
C PHE A 25 -8.17 1.86 -6.76
N ILE A 26 -7.68 1.65 -5.55
CA ILE A 26 -6.49 0.85 -5.27
C ILE A 26 -6.73 -0.08 -4.08
N GLU A 27 -5.83 -1.06 -3.96
CA GLU A 27 -5.64 -1.84 -2.75
C GLU A 27 -4.29 -1.53 -2.13
N PHE A 28 -4.24 -1.50 -0.81
CA PHE A 28 -2.98 -1.47 -0.06
C PHE A 28 -3.10 -2.34 1.18
N VAL A 29 -1.97 -2.83 1.69
CA VAL A 29 -1.93 -3.89 2.70
C VAL A 29 -0.90 -3.57 3.76
N GLU A 30 -1.24 -3.82 5.01
CA GLU A 30 -0.26 -3.96 6.08
C GLU A 30 -0.15 -5.43 6.50
N ALA A 31 1.06 -5.87 6.83
CA ALA A 31 1.32 -7.24 7.26
C ALA A 31 2.36 -7.31 8.39
N VAL A 32 2.12 -8.25 9.28
CA VAL A 32 3.06 -8.73 10.29
C VAL A 32 3.63 -10.07 9.78
N GLN A 33 4.84 -10.46 10.20
CA GLN A 33 5.41 -11.76 9.83
C GLN A 33 5.49 -12.68 11.05
N PRO A 34 4.41 -13.41 11.39
CA PRO A 34 4.45 -14.40 12.47
C PRO A 34 5.67 -15.35 12.34
N PRO A 35 6.36 -15.65 13.46
CA PRO A 35 6.00 -15.29 14.83
C PRO A 35 6.43 -13.87 15.28
N LYS A 36 7.06 -13.07 14.40
CA LYS A 36 7.54 -11.73 14.76
C LYS A 36 6.36 -10.76 14.88
N PRO A 37 6.14 -10.14 16.05
CA PRO A 37 5.10 -9.14 16.23
C PRO A 37 5.42 -7.82 15.49
N ARG A 38 4.44 -6.90 15.45
CA ARG A 38 4.51 -5.64 14.68
C ARG A 38 5.67 -4.73 15.12
N ASP A 39 6.04 -4.74 16.39
CA ASP A 39 7.18 -4.01 16.96
C ASP A 39 8.54 -4.62 16.58
N GLU A 40 8.58 -5.88 16.14
CA GLU A 40 9.79 -6.47 15.55
C GLU A 40 9.84 -6.26 14.04
N LYS A 41 8.73 -6.52 13.33
CA LYS A 41 8.68 -6.38 11.87
C LYS A 41 7.27 -6.04 11.39
N TRP A 42 7.20 -4.98 10.60
CA TRP A 42 5.97 -4.50 9.99
C TRP A 42 6.21 -4.11 8.53
N VAL A 43 5.39 -4.63 7.63
CA VAL A 43 5.52 -4.43 6.19
C VAL A 43 4.26 -3.76 5.65
N LEU A 44 4.43 -2.59 5.05
CA LEU A 44 3.40 -1.87 4.31
C LEU A 44 3.61 -2.12 2.82
N MET A 45 2.61 -2.65 2.13
CA MET A 45 2.62 -2.83 0.69
C MET A 45 1.63 -1.85 0.07
N ILE A 46 2.14 -0.94 -0.76
CA ILE A 46 1.35 0.14 -1.38
C ILE A 46 1.31 -0.02 -2.90
N SER A 47 0.29 0.60 -3.49
CA SER A 47 0.03 0.62 -4.93
C SER A 47 0.64 1.87 -5.57
N THR A 48 1.29 1.67 -6.71
CA THR A 48 1.99 2.73 -7.47
C THR A 48 1.25 3.18 -8.71
N LEU A 49 0.34 2.36 -9.23
CA LEU A 49 -0.48 2.65 -10.40
C LEU A 49 -1.94 2.24 -10.13
N TYR A 50 -2.86 2.83 -10.90
CA TYR A 50 -4.25 2.37 -10.95
C TYR A 50 -4.37 1.21 -11.94
N GLY A 51 -4.26 -0.03 -11.45
CA GLY A 51 -4.05 -1.22 -12.30
C GLY A 51 -2.60 -1.32 -12.78
N CYS A 52 -2.31 -2.11 -13.81
CA CYS A 52 -0.96 -2.28 -14.33
C CYS A 52 -0.95 -2.62 -15.83
N PRO A 53 -0.21 -1.87 -16.68
CA PRO A 53 -0.20 -2.10 -18.13
C PRO A 53 0.68 -3.29 -18.54
N VAL A 54 1.41 -3.93 -17.62
CA VAL A 54 2.34 -5.03 -17.93
C VAL A 54 1.61 -6.31 -18.32
N GLY A 55 0.41 -6.55 -17.76
CA GLY A 55 -0.41 -7.71 -18.13
C GLY A 55 0.21 -9.07 -17.75
N CYS A 56 0.96 -9.15 -16.64
CA CYS A 56 1.55 -10.40 -16.16
C CYS A 56 0.48 -11.47 -15.88
N ALA A 57 0.61 -12.67 -16.45
CA ALA A 57 -0.42 -13.72 -16.38
C ALA A 57 -0.76 -14.21 -14.96
N MET A 58 0.15 -14.06 -14.00
CA MET A 58 -0.07 -14.43 -12.59
C MET A 58 -0.64 -13.29 -11.73
N CYS A 59 -0.81 -12.08 -12.29
CA CYS A 59 -1.15 -10.88 -11.54
C CYS A 59 -2.57 -10.39 -11.88
N ASP A 60 -3.35 -10.17 -10.84
CA ASP A 60 -4.72 -9.63 -10.88
C ASP A 60 -4.77 -8.14 -11.29
N ALA A 61 -3.74 -7.35 -11.01
CA ALA A 61 -3.68 -5.94 -11.39
C ALA A 61 -3.55 -5.70 -12.91
N GLY A 62 -3.22 -6.74 -13.69
CA GLY A 62 -2.95 -6.64 -15.14
C GLY A 62 -4.18 -6.46 -16.04
N GLY A 63 -5.40 -6.45 -15.50
CA GLY A 63 -6.63 -6.39 -16.29
C GLY A 63 -7.00 -5.00 -16.84
N TYR A 64 -6.45 -3.93 -16.27
CA TYR A 64 -6.73 -2.55 -16.67
C TYR A 64 -5.58 -1.61 -16.28
N TYR A 65 -5.58 -0.39 -16.84
CA TYR A 65 -4.66 0.67 -16.44
C TYR A 65 -5.30 2.06 -16.57
N HIS A 66 -5.31 2.82 -15.47
CA HIS A 66 -5.94 4.16 -15.37
C HIS A 66 -4.97 5.25 -14.88
N GLY A 67 -3.67 5.04 -15.05
CA GLY A 67 -2.64 6.04 -14.78
C GLY A 67 -1.84 5.78 -13.51
N LYS A 68 -1.10 6.81 -13.09
CA LYS A 68 -0.14 6.77 -11.98
C LYS A 68 -0.78 7.29 -10.70
N VAL A 69 -0.42 6.69 -9.57
CA VAL A 69 -0.76 7.24 -8.25
C VAL A 69 0.12 8.45 -7.97
N SER A 70 -0.47 9.53 -7.47
CA SER A 70 0.28 10.76 -7.16
C SER A 70 1.20 10.55 -5.96
N LYS A 71 2.22 11.41 -5.78
CA LYS A 71 3.07 11.40 -4.59
C LYS A 71 2.27 11.48 -3.29
N ASP A 72 1.31 12.41 -3.25
CA ASP A 72 0.49 12.63 -2.06
C ASP A 72 -0.37 11.40 -1.75
N ASP A 73 -0.86 10.70 -2.77
CA ASP A 73 -1.63 9.47 -2.60
C ASP A 73 -0.76 8.25 -2.26
N LEU A 74 0.52 8.22 -2.66
CA LEU A 74 1.49 7.24 -2.17
C LEU A 74 1.69 7.42 -0.66
N PHE A 75 1.90 8.67 -0.21
CA PHE A 75 1.99 8.97 1.22
C PHE A 75 0.69 8.69 1.97
N ALA A 76 -0.47 9.00 1.39
CA ALA A 76 -1.76 8.79 2.04
C ALA A 76 -1.98 7.31 2.43
N GLN A 77 -1.56 6.37 1.58
CA GLN A 77 -1.62 4.93 1.88
C GLN A 77 -0.76 4.58 3.10
N ILE A 78 0.48 5.08 3.14
CA ILE A 78 1.43 4.86 4.25
C ILE A 78 0.88 5.49 5.53
N GLU A 79 0.48 6.76 5.47
CA GLU A 79 -0.03 7.52 6.61
C GLU A 79 -1.28 6.88 7.20
N HIS A 80 -2.19 6.34 6.39
CA HIS A 80 -3.37 5.65 6.90
C HIS A 80 -3.00 4.47 7.81
N MET A 81 -2.08 3.62 7.36
CA MET A 81 -1.63 2.46 8.14
C MET A 81 -0.83 2.90 9.36
N VAL A 82 0.06 3.90 9.23
CA VAL A 82 0.85 4.45 10.34
C VAL A 82 -0.04 5.05 11.41
N LEU A 83 -0.93 5.99 11.06
CA LEU A 83 -1.75 6.72 12.03
C LEU A 83 -2.78 5.83 12.73
N ARG A 84 -3.14 4.70 12.13
CA ARG A 84 -4.03 3.71 12.74
C ARG A 84 -3.41 3.04 13.96
N HIS A 85 -2.10 2.77 13.94
CA HIS A 85 -1.39 2.09 15.03
C HIS A 85 -0.55 3.05 15.88
N PHE A 86 -0.02 4.10 15.27
CA PHE A 86 0.88 5.08 15.89
C PHE A 86 0.40 6.51 15.55
N PRO A 87 -0.66 7.00 16.23
CA PRO A 87 -1.22 8.33 15.97
C PRO A 87 -0.23 9.49 16.16
N ASP A 88 0.80 9.29 16.98
CA ASP A 88 1.90 10.23 17.23
C ASP A 88 3.03 10.13 16.20
N ARG A 89 2.92 9.23 15.22
CA ARG A 89 3.91 8.93 14.18
C ARG A 89 5.24 8.37 14.71
N ALA A 90 5.29 7.97 15.98
CA ALA A 90 6.45 7.30 16.56
C ALA A 90 6.33 5.79 16.32
N ILE A 91 7.06 5.26 15.33
CA ILE A 91 7.02 3.85 14.97
C ILE A 91 8.13 3.10 15.74
N PRO A 92 7.82 2.29 16.77
CA PRO A 92 8.83 1.57 17.55
C PRO A 92 9.34 0.29 16.84
N CYS A 93 8.85 0.02 15.62
CA CYS A 93 9.16 -1.19 14.88
C CYS A 93 10.64 -1.26 14.48
N GLN A 94 11.33 -2.32 14.90
CA GLN A 94 12.75 -2.53 14.56
C GLN A 94 12.97 -2.69 13.04
N GLN A 95 12.02 -3.33 12.36
CA GLN A 95 12.05 -3.52 10.91
C GLN A 95 10.75 -3.01 10.26
N PHE A 96 10.65 -1.69 10.14
CA PHE A 96 9.59 -1.04 9.36
C PHE A 96 9.95 -1.04 7.88
N LYS A 97 9.13 -1.67 7.04
CA LYS A 97 9.37 -1.80 5.60
C LYS A 97 8.19 -1.26 4.80
N ILE A 98 8.49 -0.47 3.78
CA ILE A 98 7.52 -0.04 2.77
C ILE A 98 7.91 -0.72 1.45
N GLN A 99 6.94 -1.36 0.82
CA GLN A 99 7.09 -2.10 -0.43
C GLN A 99 6.13 -1.54 -1.47
N PHE A 100 6.67 -1.13 -2.61
CA PHE A 100 5.88 -0.73 -3.77
C PHE A 100 5.45 -1.98 -4.56
N ALA A 101 4.59 -2.81 -3.96
CA ALA A 101 4.38 -4.20 -4.42
C ALA A 101 2.92 -4.66 -4.38
N ARG A 102 1.94 -3.76 -4.30
CA ARG A 102 0.51 -4.14 -4.45
C ARG A 102 0.04 -4.07 -5.90
N MET A 103 -0.39 -2.90 -6.36
CA MET A 103 -0.84 -2.71 -7.73
C MET A 103 0.10 -1.77 -8.47
N GLY A 104 0.53 -2.19 -9.67
CA GLY A 104 1.36 -1.39 -10.55
C GLY A 104 2.85 -1.76 -10.55
N GLU A 105 3.52 -1.42 -11.64
CA GLU A 105 4.98 -1.50 -11.80
C GLU A 105 5.61 -0.19 -11.31
N PRO A 106 6.36 -0.19 -10.18
CA PRO A 106 6.95 1.03 -9.60
C PRO A 106 7.85 1.79 -10.57
N ALA A 107 8.58 1.09 -11.45
CA ALA A 107 9.46 1.72 -12.43
C ALA A 107 8.71 2.63 -13.43
N PHE A 108 7.38 2.46 -13.58
CA PHE A 108 6.56 3.30 -14.45
C PHE A 108 6.00 4.55 -13.75
N ASN A 109 6.23 4.71 -12.44
CA ASN A 109 5.81 5.88 -11.68
C ASN A 109 6.99 6.63 -11.05
N PRO A 110 7.50 7.72 -11.68
CA PRO A 110 8.58 8.52 -11.14
C PRO A 110 8.32 9.09 -9.73
N ALA A 111 7.05 9.27 -9.34
CA ALA A 111 6.70 9.74 -8.00
C ALA A 111 7.19 8.78 -6.90
N VAL A 112 7.45 7.51 -7.22
CA VAL A 112 8.09 6.55 -6.31
C VAL A 112 9.44 7.07 -5.80
N LEU A 113 10.23 7.73 -6.65
CA LEU A 113 11.53 8.28 -6.25
C LEU A 113 11.40 9.45 -5.25
N GLU A 114 10.25 10.14 -5.24
CA GLU A 114 10.00 11.25 -4.33
C GLU A 114 9.51 10.80 -2.94
N VAL A 115 9.21 9.51 -2.78
CA VAL A 115 8.69 8.93 -1.53
C VAL A 115 9.64 7.89 -0.92
N LEU A 116 10.85 7.73 -1.50
CA LEU A 116 11.98 6.99 -0.92
C LEU A 116 12.70 7.85 0.13
#